data_AF-A0A8J4SW95-F1
#
_entry.id   AF-A0A8J4SW95-F1
#
_cell.length_a   1.000
_cell.length_b   1.000
_cell.length_c   1.000
_cell.angle_alpha   90.00
_cell.angle_beta   90.00
_cell.angle_gamma   90.00
#
_symmetry.space_group_name_H-M   'P 1'
#
loop_
_entity.id
_entity.type
_entity.pdbx_description
1 polymer ?
#
loop_
_entity_poly.entity_id
_entity_poly.type
_entity_poly.pdbx_seq_one_letter_code
_entity_poly.pdbx_strand_id
1 'polypeptide(L)'
;MSSTRPFPNGEKANKPPVSSSGNDADSSISSAFATVSEISRLLNTGLDDEELLMCTKLIESGVNPMALAMIVHTAKQSQPSMPTDRR
;
A
#
# COMPACT_ATOMS: atom_id res chain seq x y z
N MET A 1 -45.80 -51.20 26.92
CA MET A 1 -45.51 -49.95 27.63
C MET A 1 -44.24 -49.34 27.06
N SER A 2 -44.31 -48.05 26.76
CA SER A 2 -43.21 -47.08 26.72
C SER A 2 -42.21 -47.12 25.54
N SER A 3 -42.53 -46.27 24.56
CA SER A 3 -41.68 -45.38 23.77
C SER A 3 -40.16 -45.55 23.79
N THR A 4 -39.55 -45.64 22.61
CA THR A 4 -38.28 -44.97 22.30
C THR A 4 -38.23 -44.67 20.80
N ARG A 5 -38.32 -43.39 20.43
CA ARG A 5 -37.95 -42.88 19.11
C ARG A 5 -36.43 -42.59 19.14
N PRO A 6 -35.65 -43.01 18.12
CA PRO A 6 -34.33 -42.45 17.89
C PRO A 6 -34.43 -41.16 17.06
N PHE A 7 -33.55 -40.21 17.38
CA PHE A 7 -33.50 -38.82 16.93
C PHE A 7 -33.24 -38.62 15.42
N PRO A 8 -33.67 -37.48 14.84
CA PRO A 8 -33.26 -37.09 13.48
C PRO A 8 -31.79 -36.65 13.47
N ASN A 9 -30.97 -37.29 12.65
CA ASN A 9 -29.57 -36.89 12.49
C ASN A 9 -29.53 -35.63 11.62
N GLY A 10 -29.20 -34.50 12.24
CA GLY A 10 -29.08 -33.21 11.59
C GLY A 10 -27.94 -33.22 10.58
N GLU A 11 -28.28 -33.18 9.29
CA GLU A 11 -27.37 -32.81 8.21
C GLU A 11 -27.06 -31.32 8.32
N LYS A 12 -26.09 -31.00 9.18
CA LYS A 12 -25.46 -29.68 9.28
C LYS A 12 -23.96 -29.89 9.16
N ALA A 13 -23.35 -28.99 8.41
CA ALA A 13 -21.90 -28.78 8.27
C ALA A 13 -21.20 -29.74 7.30
N ASN A 14 -21.07 -29.30 6.05
CA ASN A 14 -19.81 -28.72 5.60
C ASN A 14 -19.95 -28.19 4.17
N LYS A 15 -20.42 -26.95 4.04
CA LYS A 15 -20.07 -26.13 2.89
C LYS A 15 -18.94 -25.21 3.37
N PRO A 16 -17.69 -25.35 2.90
CA PRO A 16 -16.70 -24.32 3.17
C PRO A 16 -17.23 -23.01 2.55
N PRO A 17 -17.21 -21.88 3.27
CA PRO A 17 -17.32 -20.59 2.60
C PRO A 17 -16.04 -20.44 1.76
N VAL A 18 -16.15 -20.79 0.48
CA VAL A 18 -15.23 -20.33 -0.55
C VAL A 18 -15.49 -18.83 -0.76
N SER A 19 -14.40 -18.13 -1.10
CA SER A 19 -14.29 -16.72 -1.54
C SER A 19 -14.06 -15.63 -0.47
N SER A 20 -12.78 -15.52 -0.09
CA SER A 20 -11.94 -14.34 -0.32
C SER A 20 -12.53 -12.95 -0.06
N SER A 21 -12.28 -12.41 1.14
CA SER A 21 -12.17 -10.96 1.33
C SER A 21 -10.70 -10.65 1.53
N GLY A 22 -10.02 -10.26 0.45
CA GLY A 22 -8.59 -9.93 0.44
C GLY A 22 -8.34 -8.44 0.20
N ASN A 23 -9.21 -7.57 0.72
CA ASN A 23 -9.16 -6.12 0.46
C ASN A 23 -8.45 -5.31 1.57
N ASP A 24 -8.12 -5.93 2.70
CA ASP A 24 -7.56 -5.22 3.87
C ASP A 24 -6.09 -4.83 3.67
N ALA A 25 -5.34 -5.62 2.90
CA ALA A 25 -3.93 -5.36 2.62
C ALA A 25 -3.73 -4.17 1.67
N ASP A 26 -4.58 -4.05 0.65
CA ASP A 26 -4.54 -2.93 -0.31
C ASP A 26 -4.87 -1.58 0.36
N SER A 27 -5.88 -1.57 1.23
CA SER A 27 -6.24 -0.39 2.03
C SER A 27 -5.12 0.04 2.99
N SER A 28 -4.41 -0.92 3.59
CA SER A 28 -3.31 -0.65 4.53
C SER A 28 -2.07 -0.06 3.83
N ILE A 29 -1.74 -0.53 2.63
CA ILE A 29 -0.61 -0.01 1.86
C ILE A 29 -0.92 1.40 1.32
N SER A 30 -2.13 1.59 0.80
CA SER A 30 -2.58 2.90 0.30
C SER A 30 -2.63 3.95 1.41
N SER A 31 -3.09 3.60 2.61
CA SER A 31 -3.09 4.51 3.77
C SER A 31 -1.69 4.83 4.30
N ALA A 32 -0.76 3.88 4.25
CA ALA A 32 0.64 4.14 4.59
C ALA A 32 1.27 5.16 3.64
N PHE A 33 1.08 5.00 2.33
CA PHE A 33 1.59 5.97 1.34
C PHE A 33 0.95 7.35 1.52
N ALA A 34 -0.37 7.42 1.76
CA ALA A 34 -1.05 8.68 2.03
C ALA A 34 -0.47 9.43 3.25
N THR A 35 -0.10 8.68 4.30
CA THR A 35 0.54 9.25 5.49
C THR A 35 1.93 9.81 5.17
N VAL A 36 2.72 9.08 4.38
CA VAL A 36 4.06 9.51 3.95
C VAL A 36 3.99 10.74 3.02
N SER A 37 3.01 10.79 2.12
CA SER A 37 2.76 11.96 1.27
C SER A 37 2.41 13.21 2.10
N GLU A 38 1.57 13.08 3.12
CA GLU A 38 1.27 14.22 4.00
C GLU A 38 2.49 14.66 4.82
N ILE A 39 3.31 13.73 5.33
CA ILE A 39 4.58 14.07 5.98
C ILE A 39 5.50 14.82 5.02
N SER A 40 5.62 14.35 3.77
CA SER A 40 6.43 14.99 2.73
C SER A 40 5.99 16.44 2.48
N ARG A 41 4.67 16.67 2.43
CA ARG A 41 4.07 17.99 2.24
C ARG A 41 4.30 18.91 3.45
N LEU A 42 4.15 18.39 4.67
CA LEU A 42 4.42 19.13 5.91
C LEU A 42 5.90 19.55 6.02
N LEU A 43 6.82 18.69 5.59
CA LEU A 43 8.26 18.98 5.57
C LEU A 43 8.71 19.79 4.35
N ASN A 44 7.78 20.09 3.43
CA ASN A 44 8.03 20.82 2.20
C ASN A 44 9.26 20.29 1.42
N THR A 45 9.35 18.95 1.30
CA THR A 45 10.45 18.29 0.56
C THR A 45 10.47 18.66 -0.93
N GLY A 46 9.35 19.18 -1.43
CA GLY A 46 9.13 19.55 -2.81
C GLY A 46 9.00 18.36 -3.75
N LEU A 47 8.81 17.13 -3.25
CA LEU A 47 8.61 15.94 -4.06
C LEU A 47 7.14 15.80 -4.47
N ASP A 48 6.90 15.56 -5.76
CA ASP A 48 5.58 15.18 -6.27
C ASP A 48 5.24 13.73 -5.87
N ASP A 49 3.95 13.36 -5.87
CA ASP A 49 3.51 12.01 -5.46
C ASP A 49 4.14 10.88 -6.32
N GLU A 50 4.37 11.12 -7.61
CA GLU A 50 5.09 10.18 -8.49
C GLU A 50 6.56 10.02 -8.08
N GLU A 51 7.24 11.13 -7.75
CA GLU A 51 8.63 11.11 -7.30
C GLU A 51 8.76 10.39 -5.94
N LEU A 52 7.83 10.67 -5.02
CA LEU A 52 7.78 10.06 -3.70
C LEU A 52 7.48 8.55 -3.77
N LEU A 53 6.56 8.14 -4.65
CA LEU A 53 6.25 6.74 -4.91
C LEU A 53 7.48 6.00 -5.44
N MET A 54 8.20 6.60 -6.39
CA MET A 54 9.44 6.01 -6.90
C MET A 54 10.50 5.89 -5.81
N CYS A 55 10.67 6.91 -4.96
CA CYS A 55 11.60 6.85 -3.83
C CYS A 55 11.25 5.72 -2.86
N THR A 56 9.96 5.55 -2.56
CA THR A 56 9.48 4.50 -1.66
C THR A 56 9.80 3.12 -2.21
N LYS A 57 9.55 2.87 -3.50
CA LYS A 57 9.88 1.60 -4.16
C LYS A 57 11.39 1.31 -4.21
N LEU A 58 12.21 2.34 -4.38
CA LEU A 58 13.67 2.19 -4.34
C LEU A 58 14.15 1.81 -2.93
N ILE A 59 13.59 2.44 -1.91
CA ILE A 59 13.90 2.11 -0.51
C ILE A 59 13.45 0.68 -0.18
N GLU A 60 12.28 0.25 -0.64
CA GLU A 60 11.79 -1.14 -0.51
C GLU A 60 12.71 -2.15 -1.21
N SER A 61 13.36 -1.76 -2.31
CA SER A 61 14.38 -2.57 -3.00
C SER A 61 15.74 -2.62 -2.28
N GLY A 62 15.88 -1.94 -1.13
CA GLY A 62 17.11 -1.93 -0.34
C GLY A 62 18.08 -0.79 -0.68
N VAL A 63 17.64 0.22 -1.42
CA VAL A 63 18.46 1.42 -1.68
C VAL A 63 18.62 2.23 -0.38
N ASN A 64 19.83 2.73 -0.13
CA ASN A 64 20.11 3.57 1.03
C ASN A 64 19.34 4.92 0.93
N PRO A 65 18.50 5.27 1.92
CA PRO A 65 17.68 6.48 1.86
C PRO A 65 18.49 7.78 1.90
N MET A 66 19.64 7.80 2.59
CA MET A 66 20.53 8.98 2.62
C MET A 66 21.18 9.22 1.26
N ALA A 67 21.69 8.16 0.62
CA ALA A 67 22.28 8.27 -0.71
C ALA A 67 21.22 8.71 -1.74
N LEU A 68 20.02 8.15 -1.66
CA LEU A 68 18.90 8.51 -2.52
C LEU A 68 18.52 9.99 -2.35
N ALA A 69 18.41 10.47 -1.11
CA ALA A 69 18.09 11.87 -0.82
C ALA A 69 19.12 12.83 -1.44
N MET A 70 20.42 12.51 -1.34
CA MET A 70 21.47 13.31 -1.97
C MET A 70 21.31 13.36 -3.50
N ILE A 71 21.07 12.22 -4.14
CA ILE A 71 20.90 12.13 -5.59
C ILE A 71 19.68 12.94 -6.04
N VAL A 72 18.53 12.77 -5.38
CA VAL A 72 17.29 13.48 -5.70
C VAL A 72 17.47 14.99 -5.53
N HIS A 73 18.10 15.41 -4.44
CA HIS A 73 18.41 16.82 -4.20
C HIS A 73 19.32 17.39 -5.29
N THR A 74 20.43 16.71 -5.62
CA THR A 74 21.34 17.15 -6.69
C THR A 74 20.66 17.15 -8.05
N ALA A 75 19.81 16.17 -8.35
CA ALA A 75 19.06 16.10 -9.60
C ALA A 75 18.13 17.32 -9.76
N LYS A 76 17.36 17.66 -8.73
CA LYS A 76 16.44 18.81 -8.77
C LYS A 76 17.16 20.16 -8.82
N GLN A 77 18.36 20.26 -8.27
CA GLN A 77 19.20 21.45 -8.40
C GLN A 77 19.85 21.57 -9.79
N SER A 78 20.22 20.44 -10.39
CA SER A 78 20.94 20.40 -11.67
C SER A 78 20.02 20.49 -12.89
N GLN A 79 18.72 20.25 -12.71
CA GLN A 79 17.71 20.46 -13.74
C GLN A 79 17.12 21.87 -13.58
N PRO A 80 17.65 22.91 -14.27
CA PRO A 80 16.92 24.16 -14.40
C PRO A 80 15.61 23.84 -15.10
N SER A 81 14.49 24.19 -14.45
CA SER A 81 13.10 23.97 -14.88
C SER A 81 12.96 23.78 -16.39
N MET A 82 13.06 22.53 -16.85
CA MET A 82 12.61 22.17 -18.18
C MET A 82 11.09 22.31 -18.13
N PRO A 83 10.47 23.23 -18.91
CA PRO A 83 9.03 23.30 -18.98
C PRO A 83 8.53 21.96 -19.52
N THR A 84 7.93 21.16 -18.65
CA THR A 84 7.24 19.93 -19.00
C THR A 84 5.96 20.33 -19.75
N ASP A 85 6.11 20.64 -21.04
CA ASP A 85 5.01 20.73 -21.98
C ASP A 85 4.42 19.31 -22.12
N ARG A 86 3.52 18.94 -21.20
CA ARG A 86 2.69 17.73 -21.32
C ARG A 86 1.59 18.03 -22.34
N ARG A 87 1.91 17.79 -23.61
CA ARG A 87 0.94 17.72 -24.72
C ARG A 87 0.09 16.46 -24.64
#